data_AF-A0A954L3N2-F1
#
_entry.id   AF-A0A954L3N2-F1
#
_cell.length_a   1.000
_cell.length_b   1.000
_cell.length_c   1.000
_cell.angle_alpha   90.00
_cell.angle_beta   90.00
_cell.angle_gamma   90.00
#
_symmetry.space_group_name_H-M   'P 1'
#
loop_
_entity.id
_entity.type
_entity.pdbx_description
1 polymer ?
#
loop_
_entity_poly.entity_id
_entity_poly.type
_entity_poly.pdbx_seq_one_letter_code
_entity_poly.pdbx_strand_id
1 'polypeptide(L)'
;MDYLVRYGVIPEVARCSVAEELDLARGDAVVLRTHRGLQTGSVVERLRARSVDHDAPAASVHSDEISAFVVVRRATAEDQTRLSQFADDADSEFAQWCERIAQWKIDVQLIDLEWT
;
A
#
# COMPACT_ATOMS: atom_id res chain seq x y z
N MET A 1 -6.85 -5.92 -15.68
CA MET A 1 -6.73 -7.19 -14.92
C MET A 1 -6.48 -6.87 -13.47
N ASP A 2 -6.97 -7.68 -12.52
CA ASP A 2 -6.91 -7.36 -11.09
C ASP A 2 -5.92 -8.24 -10.34
N TYR A 3 -5.27 -7.64 -9.34
CA TYR A 3 -4.29 -8.30 -8.49
C TYR A 3 -4.53 -7.90 -7.03
N LEU A 4 -4.23 -8.81 -6.12
CA LEU A 4 -4.07 -8.48 -4.70
C LEU A 4 -2.65 -8.01 -4.47
N VAL A 5 -2.50 -6.83 -3.91
CA VAL A 5 -1.20 -6.23 -3.58
C VAL A 5 -1.17 -5.93 -2.09
N ARG A 6 -0.11 -6.38 -1.43
CA ARG A 6 0.22 -6.01 -0.06
C ARG A 6 1.06 -4.75 -0.05
N TYR A 7 0.65 -3.70 0.65
CA TYR A 7 1.32 -2.40 0.66
C TYR A 7 1.28 -1.75 2.05
N GLY A 8 2.07 -0.69 2.23
CA GLY A 8 2.16 0.05 3.49
C GLY A 8 3.13 -0.55 4.51
N VAL A 9 3.43 0.23 5.56
CA VAL A 9 4.24 -0.19 6.72
C VAL A 9 3.46 -1.21 7.56
N ILE A 10 2.20 -0.87 7.88
CA ILE A 10 1.20 -1.84 8.35
C ILE A 10 0.68 -2.57 7.11
N PRO A 11 0.92 -3.89 6.97
CA PRO A 11 0.63 -4.57 5.71
C PRO A 11 -0.88 -4.69 5.45
N GLU A 12 -1.38 -3.80 4.59
CA GLU A 12 -2.74 -3.86 4.06
C GLU A 12 -2.74 -4.64 2.74
N VAL A 13 -3.81 -5.40 2.48
CA VAL A 13 -4.01 -6.06 1.19
C VAL A 13 -5.16 -5.37 0.47
N ALA A 14 -4.90 -4.88 -0.73
CA ALA A 14 -5.93 -4.28 -1.57
C ALA A 14 -5.97 -4.89 -2.97
N ARG A 15 -7.16 -4.83 -3.55
CA ARG A 15 -7.40 -5.14 -4.94
C ARG A 15 -6.97 -3.95 -5.78
N CYS A 16 -6.00 -4.19 -6.66
CA CYS A 16 -5.46 -3.19 -7.56
C CYS A 16 -5.79 -3.57 -9.00
N SER A 17 -6.23 -2.58 -9.77
CA SER A 17 -6.26 -2.70 -11.22
C SER A 17 -4.85 -2.48 -11.79
N VAL A 18 -4.52 -3.17 -12.86
CA VAL A 18 -3.24 -3.01 -13.56
C VAL A 18 -3.53 -2.51 -14.96
N ALA A 19 -2.80 -1.48 -15.40
CA ALA A 19 -2.83 -1.02 -16.78
C ALA A 19 -2.53 -2.20 -17.71
N GLU A 20 -3.31 -2.35 -18.78
CA GLU A 20 -3.08 -3.39 -19.78
C GLU A 20 -1.62 -3.31 -20.25
N GLU A 21 -0.93 -4.45 -20.32
CA GLU A 21 0.50 -4.66 -20.63
C GLU A 21 1.44 -5.03 -19.45
N LEU A 22 1.01 -4.98 -18.19
CA LEU A 22 1.82 -5.50 -17.07
C LEU A 22 1.43 -6.94 -16.67
N ASP A 23 2.29 -7.91 -16.98
CA ASP A 23 2.19 -9.26 -16.41
C ASP A 23 2.98 -9.32 -15.10
N LEU A 24 2.28 -9.57 -13.99
CA LEU A 24 2.86 -9.56 -12.65
C LEU A 24 2.80 -10.95 -12.04
N ALA A 25 3.89 -11.36 -11.41
CA ALA A 25 3.96 -12.59 -10.64
C ALA A 25 3.78 -12.33 -9.15
N ARG A 26 3.38 -13.35 -8.40
CA ARG A 26 3.39 -13.31 -6.94
C ARG A 26 4.81 -13.02 -6.45
N GLY A 27 4.94 -12.06 -5.54
CA GLY A 27 6.21 -11.59 -5.01
C GLY A 27 6.79 -10.39 -5.77
N ASP A 28 6.26 -10.02 -6.93
CA ASP A 28 6.75 -8.85 -7.66
C ASP A 28 6.56 -7.58 -6.82
N ALA A 29 7.63 -6.79 -6.71
CA ALA A 29 7.57 -5.47 -6.13
C ALA A 29 6.95 -4.48 -7.13
N VAL A 30 5.96 -3.72 -6.69
CA VAL A 30 5.18 -2.82 -7.55
C VAL A 30 5.00 -1.45 -6.91
N VAL A 31 4.82 -0.44 -7.76
CA VAL A 31 4.37 0.89 -7.35
C VAL A 31 2.89 1.00 -7.64
N LEU A 32 2.11 1.29 -6.61
CA LEU A 32 0.68 1.49 -6.67
C LEU A 32 0.31 2.93 -6.34
N ARG A 33 -0.75 3.43 -6.98
CA ARG A 33 -1.37 4.71 -6.63
C ARG A 33 -2.52 4.43 -5.67
N THR A 34 -2.41 4.95 -4.45
CA THR A 34 -3.45 4.91 -3.42
C THR A 34 -4.04 6.29 -3.19
N HIS A 35 -5.02 6.39 -2.30
CA HIS A 35 -5.59 7.65 -1.86
C HIS A 35 -4.57 8.55 -1.14
N ARG A 36 -3.44 8.00 -0.65
CA ARG A 36 -2.35 8.73 0.01
C ARG A 36 -1.21 9.12 -0.94
N GLY A 37 -1.30 8.75 -2.22
CA GLY A 37 -0.26 8.99 -3.21
C GLY A 37 0.37 7.70 -3.73
N LEU A 38 1.64 7.76 -4.13
CA LEU A 38 2.36 6.58 -4.62
C LEU A 38 2.95 5.81 -3.44
N GLN A 39 2.69 4.50 -3.42
CA GLN A 39 3.25 3.58 -2.44
C GLN A 39 3.86 2.38 -3.13
N THR A 40 4.79 1.71 -2.47
CA THR A 40 5.31 0.42 -2.91
C THR A 40 4.55 -0.72 -2.25
N GLY A 41 4.45 -1.84 -2.96
CA GLY A 41 3.85 -3.05 -2.44
C GLY A 41 4.43 -4.30 -3.11
N SER A 42 3.92 -5.45 -2.68
CA SER A 42 4.25 -6.75 -3.24
C SER A 42 2.99 -7.45 -3.72
N VAL A 43 3.05 -8.06 -4.90
CA VAL A 43 1.92 -8.80 -5.46
C VAL A 43 1.72 -10.08 -4.65
N VAL A 44 0.52 -10.25 -4.09
CA VAL A 44 0.13 -11.43 -3.32
C VAL A 44 -0.43 -12.50 -4.24
N GLU A 45 -1.36 -12.10 -5.12
CA GLU A 45 -2.08 -13.03 -5.97
C GLU A 45 -2.68 -12.32 -7.19
N ARG A 46 -2.80 -13.04 -8.30
CA ARG A 46 -3.50 -12.61 -9.51
C ARG A 46 -4.96 -13.05 -9.43
N LEU A 47 -5.89 -12.10 -9.49
CA LEU A 47 -7.32 -12.43 -9.47
C LEU A 47 -7.76 -12.83 -10.88
N ARG A 48 -8.40 -13.98 -10.99
CA ARG A 48 -9.08 -14.37 -12.24
C ARG A 48 -10.33 -13.51 -12.39
N ALA A 49 -10.58 -13.04 -13.61
CA ALA A 49 -11.87 -12.41 -13.92
C ALA A 49 -12.98 -13.40 -13.54
N ARG A 50 -13.92 -12.95 -12.70
CA ARG A 50 -15.07 -13.76 -12.31
C ARG A 50 -15.90 -13.98 -13.57
N SER A 51 -15.83 -15.20 -14.13
CA SER A 51 -16.81 -15.66 -15.10
C SER A 51 -18.17 -15.56 -14.43
N VAL A 52 -19.10 -14.80 -15.01
CA VAL A 52 -20.47 -14.70 -14.51
C VAL A 52 -21.16 -16.03 -14.84
N ASP A 53 -21.01 -17.04 -13.99
CA ASP A 53 -21.87 -18.22 -14.01
C ASP A 53 -23.25 -17.81 -13.52
N HIS A 54 -24.24 -17.94 -14.39
CA HIS A 54 -25.57 -17.36 -14.30
C HIS A 54 -26.55 -18.19 -13.45
N ASP A 55 -26.08 -18.94 -12.44
CA ASP A 55 -26.97 -19.84 -11.69
C ASP A 55 -26.47 -20.14 -10.26
N ALA A 56 -26.60 -19.17 -9.35
CA ALA A 56 -26.59 -19.39 -7.89
C ALA A 56 -27.21 -18.19 -7.14
N PRO A 57 -28.02 -18.40 -6.09
CA PRO A 57 -28.73 -17.31 -5.40
C PRO A 57 -27.85 -16.60 -4.36
N ALA A 58 -27.97 -15.26 -4.35
CA ALA A 58 -27.75 -14.31 -3.25
C ALA A 58 -26.62 -14.53 -2.23
N ALA A 59 -25.48 -13.85 -2.43
CA ALA A 59 -24.76 -13.07 -1.40
C ALA A 59 -23.54 -12.37 -2.03
N SER A 60 -23.28 -11.11 -1.61
CA SER A 60 -22.15 -10.22 -1.98
C SER A 60 -22.31 -9.35 -3.25
N VAL A 61 -23.31 -8.48 -3.25
CA VAL A 61 -23.35 -7.28 -4.11
C VAL A 61 -22.41 -6.21 -3.52
N HIS A 62 -21.09 -6.44 -3.47
CA HIS A 62 -20.09 -5.42 -3.11
C HIS A 62 -18.82 -5.49 -3.98
N SER A 63 -18.83 -6.24 -5.10
CA SER A 63 -17.63 -6.42 -5.94
C SER A 63 -17.47 -5.39 -7.08
N ASP A 64 -18.36 -4.40 -7.18
CA ASP A 64 -18.38 -3.42 -8.28
C ASP A 64 -17.88 -2.02 -7.89
N GLU A 65 -17.43 -1.82 -6.66
CA GLU A 65 -16.70 -0.61 -6.31
C GLU A 65 -15.27 -0.72 -6.88
N ILE A 66 -15.13 -0.18 -8.09
CA ILE A 66 -13.94 0.40 -8.71
C ILE A 66 -12.68 0.16 -7.87
N SER A 67 -11.77 -0.70 -8.34
CA SER A 67 -10.43 -0.86 -7.77
C SER A 67 -9.79 0.53 -7.56
N ALA A 68 -9.93 1.10 -6.37
CA ALA A 68 -9.54 2.48 -6.07
C ALA A 68 -8.03 2.67 -6.22
N PHE A 69 -7.29 1.55 -6.22
CA PHE A 69 -5.85 1.52 -6.37
C PHE A 69 -5.46 0.94 -7.73
N VAL A 70 -4.41 1.54 -8.28
CA VAL A 70 -3.90 1.21 -9.62
C VAL A 70 -2.41 0.90 -9.51
N VAL A 71 -1.99 -0.27 -9.99
CA VAL A 71 -0.56 -0.53 -10.19
C VAL A 71 -0.09 0.26 -11.38
N VAL A 72 0.89 1.14 -11.13
CA VAL A 72 1.44 2.05 -12.14
C VAL A 72 2.59 1.38 -12.90
N ARG A 73 3.45 0.65 -12.19
CA ARG A 73 4.64 -0.03 -12.74
C ARG A 73 5.25 -1.00 -11.73
N ARG A 74 6.19 -1.83 -12.19
CA ARG A 74 7.10 -2.56 -11.27
C ARG A 74 7.98 -1.57 -10.51
N ALA A 75 8.25 -1.88 -9.25
CA ALA A 75 9.17 -1.11 -8.43
C ALA A 75 10.61 -1.36 -8.90
N THR A 76 11.41 -0.30 -8.95
CA THR A 76 12.84 -0.38 -9.21
C THR A 76 13.61 -0.47 -7.88
N ALA A 77 14.90 -0.79 -7.94
CA ALA A 77 15.77 -0.73 -6.77
C ALA A 77 15.88 0.68 -6.17
N GLU A 78 15.70 1.72 -7.00
CA GLU A 78 15.67 3.11 -6.56
C GLU A 78 14.44 3.39 -5.70
N ASP A 79 13.27 2.86 -6.07
CA ASP A 79 12.05 3.02 -5.26
C ASP A 79 12.21 2.39 -3.88
N GLN A 80 12.81 1.21 -3.81
CA GLN A 80 13.05 0.49 -2.55
C GLN A 80 14.04 1.25 -1.67
N THR A 81 15.13 1.74 -2.26
CA THR A 81 16.14 2.55 -1.55
C THR A 81 15.49 3.82 -0.99
N ARG A 82 14.70 4.52 -1.79
CA ARG A 82 14.02 5.75 -1.37
C ARG A 82 13.02 5.49 -0.24
N LEU A 83 12.32 4.35 -0.27
CA LEU A 83 11.40 4.00 0.81
C LEU A 83 12.13 3.75 2.14
N SER A 84 13.28 3.06 2.09
CA SER A 84 14.13 2.86 3.26
C SER A 84 14.62 4.20 3.82
N GLN A 85 15.07 5.11 2.94
CA GLN A 85 15.52 6.44 3.35
C GLN A 85 14.40 7.23 4.03
N PHE A 86 13.18 7.21 3.50
CA PHE A 86 12.06 7.88 4.15
C PHE A 86 11.72 7.31 5.53
N ALA A 87 11.87 6.00 5.73
CA ALA A 87 11.69 5.39 7.04
C ALA A 87 12.79 5.85 8.02
N ASP A 88 14.05 5.82 7.58
CA ASP A 88 15.19 6.27 8.40
C ASP A 88 15.08 7.76 8.78
N ASP A 89 14.66 8.61 7.82
CA ASP A 89 14.45 10.04 8.03
C ASP A 89 13.29 10.29 9.01
N ALA A 90 12.17 9.58 8.84
CA ALA A 90 11.01 9.70 9.73
C ALA A 90 11.35 9.29 11.18
N ASP A 91 12.08 8.18 11.37
CA ASP A 91 12.54 7.72 12.68
C ASP A 91 13.46 8.77 13.34
N SER A 92 14.39 9.33 12.57
CA SER A 92 15.30 10.39 13.03
C SER A 92 14.56 11.67 13.42
N GLU A 93 13.61 12.12 12.60
CA GLU A 93 12.81 13.31 12.87
C GLU A 93 11.90 13.10 14.09
N PHE A 94 11.27 11.92 14.22
CA PHE A 94 10.42 11.59 15.35
C PHE A 94 11.20 11.66 16.68
N ALA A 95 12.40 11.08 16.71
CA ALA A 95 13.28 11.14 17.88
C ALA A 95 13.66 12.59 18.24
N GLN A 96 14.00 13.41 17.24
CA GLN A 96 14.32 14.83 17.45
C GLN A 96 13.13 15.63 17.99
N TRP A 97 11.92 15.35 17.51
CA TRP A 97 10.71 16.00 18.02
C TRP A 97 10.40 15.59 19.46
N CYS A 98 10.57 14.31 19.81
CA CYS A 98 10.42 13.85 21.19
C CYS A 98 11.39 14.56 22.14
N GLU A 99 12.65 14.73 21.74
CA GLU A 99 13.64 15.47 22.53
C GLU A 99 13.23 16.94 22.73
N ARG A 100 12.77 17.62 21.68
CA ARG A 100 12.30 19.01 21.75
C ARG A 100 11.08 19.18 22.66
N ILE A 101 10.10 18.29 22.55
CA ILE A 101 8.91 18.31 23.41
C ILE A 101 9.32 18.18 24.88
N ALA A 102 10.21 17.24 25.19
CA ALA A 102 10.75 17.06 26.54
C ALA A 102 11.52 18.31 27.03
N GLN A 103 12.35 18.89 26.17
CA GLN A 103 13.13 20.10 26.48
C GLN A 103 12.24 21.31 26.75
N TRP A 104 11.18 21.49 25.96
CA TRP A 104 10.27 22.63 26.05
C TRP A 104 9.21 22.47 27.15
N LYS A 105 9.14 21.30 27.80
CA LYS A 105 8.16 20.97 28.84
C LYS A 105 6.72 21.23 28.38
N ILE A 106 6.46 20.92 27.12
CA ILE A 106 5.13 21.05 26.53
C ILE A 106 4.33 19.79 26.89
N ASP A 107 3.11 19.98 27.36
CA ASP A 107 2.19 18.88 27.67
C ASP A 107 1.49 18.39 26.39
N VAL A 108 2.27 17.73 25.53
CA VAL A 108 1.82 17.13 24.27
C VAL A 108 2.49 15.76 24.14
N GLN A 109 1.75 14.80 23.60
CA GLN A 109 2.27 13.49 23.24
C GLN A 109 2.33 13.36 21.72
N LEU A 110 3.52 13.06 21.19
CA LEU A 110 3.68 12.68 19.80
C LEU A 110 3.37 11.18 19.68
N ILE A 111 2.50 10.83 18.74
CA ILE A 111 2.08 9.44 18.47
C ILE A 111 2.44 9.14 17.03
N ASP A 112 3.22 8.09 16.82
CA ASP A 112 3.40 7.50 15.50
C ASP A 112 2.21 6.59 15.21
N LEU A 113 1.48 6.87 14.12
CA LEU A 113 0.31 6.10 13.70
C LEU A 113 0.68 4.94 12.76
N GLU A 114 1.92 4.86 12.29
CA GLU A 114 2.38 3.82 11.35
C GLU A 114 2.97 2.59 12.05
N TRP A 115 3.17 2.67 13.37
CA TRP A 115 3.56 1.56 14.24
C TRP A 115 2.44 1.27 15.24
N THR A 116 1.66 0.21 15.00
CA THR A 116 0.68 -0.31 15.99
C THR A 116 0.69 -1.83 15.99
#